data_AF-A0A925DQZ4-F1
#
_entry.id   AF-A0A925DQZ4-F1
#
_cell.length_a   1.000
_cell.length_b   1.000
_cell.length_c   1.000
_cell.angle_alpha   90.00
_cell.angle_beta   90.00
_cell.angle_gamma   90.00
#
_symmetry.space_group_name_H-M   'P 1'
#
loop_
_entity.id
_entity.type
_entity.pdbx_description
1 polymer ?
#
loop_
_entity_poly.entity_id
_entity_poly.type
_entity_poly.pdbx_seq_one_letter_code
_entity_poly.pdbx_strand_id
1 'polypeptide(L)'
;RPFYGEAMRIYEEGIADVATIDWALKEKGRFKMGPFELTDLIGHDVNYTVTETVWKQFYFDPRFKPSLCQKRLFEAGMLGRKSGKGFYDYAEGAKNPEPNKDDALANEIFMRVISMLINEAAEALYLGVGTKEDLDLAMTKGVNYPLGLLKWADIIGNEKILATLQNLHDLYSDDRYRPSVLLKKLVKDGKTWWT
;
A
#
# COMPACT_ATOMS: atom_id res chain seq x y z
N ARG A 1 -3.80 2.00 5.86
CA ARG A 1 -2.35 2.14 5.53
C ARG A 1 -1.98 1.19 4.38
N PRO A 2 -2.44 1.42 3.14
CA PRO A 2 -2.40 0.39 2.09
C PRO A 2 -1.02 0.00 1.58
N PHE A 3 -0.05 0.91 1.59
CA PHE A 3 1.30 0.63 1.06
C PHE A 3 1.92 -0.64 1.67
N TYR A 4 1.80 -0.78 3.00
CA TYR A 4 2.28 -1.97 3.72
C TYR A 4 1.24 -3.09 3.69
N GLY A 5 -0.01 -2.76 4.07
CA GLY A 5 -1.04 -3.76 4.28
C GLY A 5 -1.39 -4.53 3.00
N GLU A 6 -1.36 -3.88 1.84
CA GLU A 6 -1.67 -4.53 0.57
C GLU A 6 -0.50 -5.37 0.06
N ALA A 7 0.72 -4.87 0.20
CA ALA A 7 1.93 -5.64 -0.09
C ALA A 7 2.00 -6.94 0.74
N MET A 8 1.72 -6.85 2.03
CA MET A 8 1.66 -8.03 2.92
C MET A 8 0.56 -9.01 2.53
N ARG A 9 -0.59 -8.52 2.04
CA ARG A 9 -1.67 -9.38 1.58
C ARG A 9 -1.30 -10.11 0.28
N ILE A 10 -0.69 -9.44 -0.68
CA ILE A 10 -0.15 -10.05 -1.91
C ILE A 10 0.86 -11.17 -1.55
N TYR A 11 1.71 -10.92 -0.56
CA TYR A 11 2.66 -11.91 -0.05
C TYR A 11 1.97 -13.08 0.65
N GLU A 12 0.99 -12.83 1.53
CA GLU A 12 0.22 -13.86 2.24
C GLU A 12 -0.61 -14.74 1.29
N GLU A 13 -1.10 -14.18 0.18
CA GLU A 13 -1.82 -14.89 -0.88
C GLU A 13 -0.88 -15.71 -1.80
N GLY A 14 0.44 -15.56 -1.66
CA GLY A 14 1.43 -16.28 -2.46
C GLY A 14 1.57 -15.80 -3.91
N ILE A 15 1.07 -14.59 -4.22
CA ILE A 15 1.14 -14.00 -5.56
C ILE A 15 2.58 -13.66 -5.95
N ALA A 16 3.35 -13.12 -5.01
CA ALA A 16 4.74 -12.76 -5.21
C ALA A 16 5.53 -12.77 -3.89
N ASP A 17 6.83 -12.99 -3.98
CA ASP A 17 7.73 -12.87 -2.83
C ASP A 17 8.05 -11.41 -2.48
N VAL A 18 8.64 -11.19 -1.31
CA VAL A 18 8.94 -9.84 -0.78
C VAL A 18 9.88 -9.06 -1.70
N ALA A 19 10.87 -9.72 -2.31
CA ALA A 19 11.81 -9.09 -3.23
C ALA A 19 11.12 -8.59 -4.51
N THR A 20 10.26 -9.42 -5.09
CA THR A 20 9.47 -9.12 -6.28
C THR A 20 8.51 -7.96 -6.03
N ILE A 21 7.81 -7.95 -4.89
CA ILE A 21 6.88 -6.86 -4.55
C ILE A 21 7.62 -5.54 -4.34
N ASP A 22 8.72 -5.55 -3.60
CA ASP A 22 9.55 -4.36 -3.40
C ASP A 22 10.11 -3.84 -4.71
N TRP A 23 10.61 -4.73 -5.58
CA TRP A 23 11.08 -4.36 -6.91
C TRP A 23 9.96 -3.78 -7.79
N ALA A 24 8.80 -4.43 -7.86
CA ALA A 24 7.68 -3.99 -8.68
C ALA A 24 7.23 -2.57 -8.32
N LEU A 25 7.12 -2.27 -7.03
CA LEU A 25 6.72 -0.94 -6.56
C LEU A 25 7.81 0.11 -6.81
N LYS A 26 9.09 -0.25 -6.67
CA LYS A 26 10.20 0.65 -7.05
C LYS A 26 10.23 0.91 -8.57
N GLU A 27 10.01 -0.12 -9.38
CA GLU A 27 10.13 -0.01 -10.84
C GLU A 27 8.94 0.73 -11.45
N LYS A 28 7.71 0.27 -11.18
CA LYS A 28 6.48 0.83 -11.77
C LYS A 28 6.05 2.10 -11.04
N GLY A 29 6.16 2.09 -9.73
CA GLY A 29 5.71 3.19 -8.86
C GLY A 29 6.76 4.25 -8.59
N ARG A 30 8.04 4.02 -8.91
CA ARG A 30 9.16 4.92 -8.57
C ARG A 30 9.22 5.31 -7.10
N PHE A 31 8.67 4.47 -6.21
CA PHE A 31 8.87 4.61 -4.78
C PHE A 31 10.36 4.45 -4.46
N LYS A 32 10.90 5.25 -3.52
CA LYS A 32 12.34 5.17 -3.20
C LYS A 32 12.74 3.85 -2.54
N MET A 33 11.80 3.21 -1.86
CA MET A 33 12.00 1.97 -1.12
C MET A 33 10.74 1.13 -1.21
N GLY A 34 10.91 -0.19 -1.30
CA GLY A 34 9.78 -1.10 -1.27
C GLY A 34 9.13 -1.18 0.13
N PRO A 35 7.87 -1.61 0.24
CA PRO A 35 7.16 -1.72 1.51
C PRO A 35 7.85 -2.63 2.53
N PHE A 36 8.44 -3.75 2.10
CA PHE A 36 9.09 -4.70 3.03
C PHE A 36 10.43 -4.15 3.52
N GLU A 37 11.28 -3.66 2.63
CA GLU A 37 12.52 -2.93 2.94
C GLU A 37 12.25 -1.77 3.91
N LEU A 38 11.17 -1.01 3.67
CA LEU A 38 10.81 0.13 4.48
C LEU A 38 10.29 -0.29 5.86
N THR A 39 9.50 -1.37 5.97
CA THR A 39 9.09 -1.88 7.29
C THR A 39 10.26 -2.42 8.09
N ASP A 40 11.21 -3.09 7.45
CA ASP A 40 12.42 -3.59 8.10
C ASP A 40 13.34 -2.45 8.54
N LEU A 41 13.34 -1.33 7.82
CA LEU A 41 14.06 -0.12 8.19
C LEU A 41 13.41 0.60 9.38
N ILE A 42 12.08 0.77 9.37
CA ILE A 42 11.32 1.41 10.46
C ILE A 42 11.37 0.56 11.74
N GLY A 43 11.27 -0.75 11.57
CA GLY A 43 11.13 -1.74 12.63
C GLY A 43 9.69 -2.24 12.79
N HIS A 44 9.53 -3.56 12.90
CA HIS A 44 8.21 -4.18 12.98
C HIS A 44 7.46 -3.84 14.27
N ASP A 45 8.15 -3.65 15.38
CA ASP A 45 7.56 -3.17 16.64
C ASP A 45 6.89 -1.81 16.48
N VAL A 46 7.53 -0.86 15.79
CA VAL A 46 6.96 0.47 15.54
C VAL A 46 5.85 0.38 14.51
N ASN A 47 6.11 -0.22 13.34
CA ASN A 47 5.16 -0.21 12.24
C ASN A 47 3.89 -1.03 12.54
N TYR A 48 4.03 -2.19 13.21
CA TYR A 48 2.91 -3.03 13.62
C TYR A 48 2.07 -2.33 14.68
N THR A 49 2.70 -1.77 15.73
CA THR A 49 1.97 -1.10 16.82
C THR A 49 1.14 0.08 16.31
N VAL A 50 1.67 0.88 15.38
CA VAL A 50 0.89 1.97 14.76
C VAL A 50 -0.31 1.42 13.98
N THR A 51 -0.11 0.37 13.18
CA THR A 51 -1.19 -0.25 12.41
C THR A 51 -2.27 -0.83 13.34
N GLU A 52 -1.87 -1.53 14.39
CA GLU A 52 -2.78 -2.12 15.37
C GLU A 52 -3.56 -1.05 16.15
N THR A 53 -2.90 0.06 16.51
CA THR A 53 -3.53 1.19 17.20
C THR A 53 -4.60 1.83 16.30
N VAL A 54 -4.26 2.12 15.04
CA VAL A 54 -5.23 2.67 14.08
C VAL A 54 -6.40 1.71 13.90
N TRP A 55 -6.15 0.41 13.74
CA TRP A 55 -7.20 -0.58 13.61
C TRP A 55 -8.16 -0.60 14.80
N LYS A 56 -7.63 -0.60 16.03
CA LYS A 56 -8.42 -0.53 17.27
C LYS A 56 -9.22 0.78 17.38
N GLN A 57 -8.61 1.91 17.00
CA GLN A 57 -9.25 3.24 17.05
C GLN A 57 -10.37 3.40 16.01
N PHE A 58 -10.26 2.72 14.87
CA PHE A 58 -11.29 2.66 13.84
C PHE A 58 -12.26 1.49 14.05
N TYR A 59 -12.49 1.08 15.30
CA TYR A 59 -13.45 0.03 15.66
C TYR A 59 -13.27 -1.28 14.87
N PHE A 60 -12.02 -1.65 14.63
CA PHE A 60 -11.62 -2.86 13.92
C PHE A 60 -12.02 -2.89 12.43
N ASP A 61 -12.13 -1.73 11.78
CA ASP A 61 -12.39 -1.63 10.34
C ASP A 61 -11.41 -2.54 9.53
N PRO A 62 -11.92 -3.47 8.70
CA PRO A 62 -11.11 -4.37 7.90
C PRO A 62 -10.03 -3.71 7.03
N ARG A 63 -10.22 -2.44 6.63
CA ARG A 63 -9.25 -1.64 5.87
C ARG A 63 -7.92 -1.44 6.59
N PHE A 64 -7.95 -1.44 7.93
CA PHE A 64 -6.78 -1.24 8.76
C PHE A 64 -6.29 -2.52 9.44
N LYS A 65 -6.91 -3.67 9.14
CA LYS A 65 -6.56 -4.96 9.74
C LYS A 65 -5.05 -5.26 9.61
N PRO A 66 -4.33 -5.47 10.73
CA PRO A 66 -2.93 -5.86 10.71
C PRO A 66 -2.71 -7.22 10.02
N SER A 67 -1.56 -7.38 9.39
CA SER A 67 -1.16 -8.63 8.75
C SER A 67 -0.64 -9.64 9.79
N LEU A 68 -0.92 -10.92 9.54
CA LEU A 68 -0.45 -12.01 10.38
C LEU A 68 1.04 -12.26 10.18
N CYS A 69 1.55 -12.14 8.95
CA CYS A 69 2.98 -12.31 8.68
C CYS A 69 3.83 -11.27 9.42
N GLN A 70 3.38 -10.00 9.45
CA GLN A 70 4.06 -8.95 10.22
C GLN A 70 3.98 -9.20 11.73
N LYS A 71 2.83 -9.66 12.24
CA LYS A 71 2.65 -9.99 13.67
C LYS A 71 3.67 -11.04 14.13
N ARG A 72 3.88 -12.09 13.32
CA ARG A 72 4.84 -13.16 13.63
C ARG A 72 6.27 -12.65 13.75
N LEU A 73 6.70 -11.75 12.86
CA LEU A 73 8.04 -11.14 12.93
C LEU A 73 8.19 -10.31 14.20
N PHE A 74 7.19 -9.48 14.52
CA PHE A 74 7.16 -8.68 15.74
C PHE A 74 7.24 -9.55 17.01
N GLU A 75 6.39 -10.58 17.13
CA GLU A 75 6.35 -11.48 18.29
C GLU A 75 7.62 -12.32 18.44
N ALA A 76 8.30 -12.64 17.32
CA ALA A 76 9.57 -13.36 17.32
C ALA A 76 10.79 -12.47 17.63
N GLY A 77 10.62 -11.15 17.82
CA GLY A 77 11.73 -10.22 18.00
C GLY A 77 12.56 -9.99 16.73
N MET A 78 12.05 -10.41 15.57
CA MET A 78 12.63 -10.13 14.26
C MET A 78 12.14 -8.76 13.81
N LEU A 79 12.75 -7.70 14.34
CA LEU A 79 12.33 -6.31 14.20
C LEU A 79 12.96 -5.59 12.99
N GLY A 80 13.49 -6.30 11.99
CA GLY A 80 14.11 -5.72 10.80
C GLY A 80 15.60 -5.46 10.99
N ARG A 81 16.11 -4.36 10.40
CA ARG A 81 17.54 -4.05 10.36
C ARG A 81 18.19 -3.97 11.74
N LYS A 82 17.48 -3.39 12.72
CA LYS A 82 18.00 -3.19 14.08
C LYS A 82 18.22 -4.49 14.86
N SER A 83 17.56 -5.58 14.46
CA SER A 83 17.73 -6.91 15.07
C SER A 83 18.44 -7.90 14.13
N GLY A 84 18.94 -7.43 12.98
CA GLY A 84 19.60 -8.28 11.97
C GLY A 84 18.66 -9.16 11.14
N LYS A 85 17.34 -9.14 11.40
CA LYS A 85 16.35 -9.99 10.73
C LYS A 85 14.95 -9.37 10.75
N GLY A 86 14.30 -9.31 9.60
CA GLY A 86 12.88 -8.98 9.40
C GLY A 86 12.31 -9.83 8.26
N PHE A 87 11.66 -9.21 7.28
CA PHE A 87 11.37 -9.89 6.01
C PHE A 87 12.65 -10.25 5.25
N TYR A 88 13.67 -9.42 5.36
CA TYR A 88 15.00 -9.69 4.84
C TYR A 88 15.96 -10.13 5.94
N ASP A 89 17.01 -10.83 5.53
CA ASP A 89 18.16 -11.15 6.38
C ASP A 89 19.23 -10.07 6.27
N TYR A 90 19.66 -9.54 7.40
CA TYR A 90 20.67 -8.49 7.51
C TYR A 90 21.94 -8.97 8.22
N ALA A 91 22.09 -10.28 8.46
CA ALA A 91 23.34 -10.84 8.93
C ALA A 91 24.46 -10.66 7.88
N GLU A 92 25.71 -10.60 8.34
CA GLU A 92 26.86 -10.49 7.45
C GLU A 92 26.94 -11.70 6.51
N GLY A 93 27.04 -11.46 5.20
CA GLY A 93 27.08 -12.50 4.17
C GLY A 93 25.72 -13.13 3.85
N ALA A 94 24.61 -12.64 4.41
CA ALA A 94 23.28 -13.13 4.10
C ALA A 94 22.93 -12.92 2.62
N LYS A 95 22.30 -13.93 2.01
CA LYS A 95 21.80 -13.88 0.64
C LYS A 95 20.29 -13.75 0.66
N ASN A 96 19.81 -12.58 0.29
CA ASN A 96 18.38 -12.33 0.11
C ASN A 96 17.93 -12.80 -1.29
N PRO A 97 16.65 -13.17 -1.45
CA PRO A 97 16.12 -13.58 -2.75
C PRO A 97 16.18 -12.43 -3.75
N GLU A 98 16.47 -12.76 -5.00
CA GLU A 98 16.39 -11.83 -6.12
C GLU A 98 14.94 -11.75 -6.63
N PRO A 99 14.46 -10.57 -7.07
CA PRO A 99 13.10 -10.42 -7.56
C PRO A 99 12.87 -11.16 -8.88
N ASN A 100 11.66 -11.70 -9.05
CA ASN A 100 11.16 -12.03 -10.37
C ASN A 100 10.90 -10.74 -11.15
N LYS A 101 11.53 -10.58 -12.33
CA LYS A 101 11.46 -9.37 -13.16
C LYS A 101 10.39 -9.41 -14.24
N ASP A 102 9.30 -10.14 -14.01
CA ASP A 102 8.14 -10.17 -14.91
C ASP A 102 7.37 -8.84 -14.88
N ASP A 103 7.24 -8.22 -16.05
CA ASP A 103 6.65 -6.87 -16.18
C ASP A 103 5.14 -6.85 -15.92
N ALA A 104 4.44 -7.92 -16.32
CA ALA A 104 3.00 -8.04 -16.16
C ALA A 104 2.63 -8.20 -14.68
N LEU A 105 3.33 -9.08 -13.97
CA LEU A 105 3.23 -9.26 -12.52
C LEU A 105 3.57 -7.96 -11.78
N ALA A 106 4.63 -7.25 -12.20
CA ALA A 106 4.99 -5.97 -11.59
C ALA A 106 3.87 -4.94 -11.75
N ASN A 107 3.25 -4.87 -12.93
CA ASN A 107 2.12 -3.99 -13.19
C ASN A 107 0.87 -4.39 -12.38
N GLU A 108 0.60 -5.68 -12.21
CA GLU A 108 -0.50 -6.18 -11.36
C GLU A 108 -0.32 -5.74 -9.90
N ILE A 109 0.87 -6.00 -9.33
CA ILE A 109 1.23 -5.61 -7.96
C ILE A 109 1.08 -4.09 -7.80
N PHE A 110 1.66 -3.32 -8.73
CA PHE A 110 1.59 -1.87 -8.70
C PHE A 110 0.15 -1.36 -8.74
N MET A 111 -0.66 -1.83 -9.70
CA MET A 111 -2.06 -1.40 -9.87
C MET A 111 -2.90 -1.71 -8.63
N ARG A 112 -2.70 -2.88 -8.00
CA ARG A 112 -3.42 -3.26 -6.78
C ARG A 112 -3.07 -2.33 -5.61
N VAL A 113 -1.79 -2.07 -5.38
CA VAL A 113 -1.33 -1.20 -4.27
C VAL A 113 -1.72 0.26 -4.51
N ILE A 114 -1.48 0.80 -5.71
CA ILE A 114 -1.74 2.22 -5.99
C ILE A 114 -3.24 2.53 -5.96
N SER A 115 -4.09 1.62 -6.45
CA SER A 115 -5.55 1.82 -6.42
C SER A 115 -6.06 1.91 -4.99
N MET A 116 -5.53 1.09 -4.07
CA MET A 116 -5.87 1.18 -2.66
C MET A 116 -5.39 2.47 -2.00
N LEU A 117 -4.18 2.94 -2.34
CA LEU A 117 -3.66 4.23 -1.85
C LEU A 117 -4.54 5.40 -2.33
N ILE A 118 -4.88 5.43 -3.61
CA ILE A 118 -5.76 6.44 -4.20
C ILE A 118 -7.14 6.40 -3.55
N ASN A 119 -7.68 5.20 -3.29
CA ASN A 119 -8.97 5.05 -2.63
C ASN A 119 -8.98 5.67 -1.22
N GLU A 120 -7.91 5.48 -0.45
CA GLU A 120 -7.76 6.11 0.87
C GLU A 120 -7.63 7.63 0.77
N ALA A 121 -6.94 8.16 -0.24
CA ALA A 121 -6.87 9.61 -0.47
C ALA A 121 -8.25 10.19 -0.83
N ALA A 122 -9.01 9.49 -1.68
CA ALA A 122 -10.38 9.85 -2.02
C ALA A 122 -11.32 9.81 -0.80
N GLU A 123 -11.16 8.80 0.08
CA GLU A 123 -11.95 8.69 1.31
C GLU A 123 -11.58 9.78 2.32
N ALA A 124 -10.29 10.08 2.50
CA ALA A 124 -9.83 11.17 3.36
C ALA A 124 -10.39 12.52 2.91
N LEU A 125 -10.41 12.77 1.60
CA LEU A 125 -11.03 13.96 1.01
C LEU A 125 -12.55 13.97 1.25
N TYR A 126 -13.22 12.84 1.03
CA TYR A 126 -14.66 12.71 1.24
C TYR A 126 -15.09 12.97 2.69
N LEU A 127 -14.26 12.54 3.65
CA LEU A 127 -14.49 12.74 5.09
C LEU A 127 -14.03 14.11 5.59
N GLY A 128 -13.48 14.98 4.73
CA GLY A 128 -13.02 16.31 5.10
C GLY A 128 -11.76 16.33 5.98
N VAL A 129 -10.92 15.30 5.90
CA VAL A 129 -9.65 15.21 6.66
C VAL A 129 -8.63 16.25 6.16
N GLY A 130 -8.69 16.61 4.89
CA GLY A 130 -7.83 17.62 4.28
C GLY A 130 -8.29 18.01 2.87
N THR A 131 -7.68 19.05 2.31
CA THR A 131 -7.92 19.46 0.91
C THR A 131 -7.18 18.55 -0.08
N LYS A 132 -7.51 18.61 -1.37
CA LYS A 132 -6.79 17.84 -2.41
C LYS A 132 -5.30 18.18 -2.41
N GLU A 133 -5.01 19.46 -2.25
CA GLU A 133 -3.68 20.05 -2.18
C GLU A 133 -2.91 19.52 -0.98
N ASP A 134 -3.51 19.54 0.21
CA ASP A 134 -2.88 19.06 1.44
C ASP A 134 -2.59 17.56 1.39
N LEU A 135 -3.54 16.77 0.88
CA LEU A 135 -3.40 15.32 0.79
C LEU A 135 -2.26 14.93 -0.17
N ASP A 136 -2.22 15.53 -1.37
CA ASP A 136 -1.15 15.26 -2.33
C ASP A 136 0.22 15.79 -1.84
N LEU A 137 0.23 16.95 -1.17
CA LEU A 137 1.44 17.50 -0.57
C LEU A 137 1.97 16.61 0.56
N ALA A 138 1.09 16.11 1.43
CA ALA A 138 1.47 15.21 2.53
C ALA A 138 2.13 13.93 2.01
N MET A 139 1.64 13.36 0.91
CA MET A 139 2.24 12.15 0.34
C MET A 139 3.60 12.42 -0.30
N THR A 140 3.75 13.54 -1.01
CA THR A 140 5.01 13.88 -1.68
C THR A 140 6.09 14.45 -0.75
N LYS A 141 5.71 15.12 0.34
CA LYS A 141 6.65 15.73 1.30
C LYS A 141 6.81 14.96 2.60
N GLY A 142 5.76 14.30 3.07
CA GLY A 142 5.77 13.55 4.32
C GLY A 142 6.35 12.15 4.17
N VAL A 143 5.95 11.41 3.13
CA VAL A 143 6.45 10.04 2.86
C VAL A 143 7.19 9.91 1.53
N ASN A 144 7.41 11.04 0.86
CA ASN A 144 8.30 11.15 -0.29
C ASN A 144 7.88 10.24 -1.47
N TYR A 145 6.57 10.17 -1.70
CA TYR A 145 6.03 9.60 -2.94
C TYR A 145 6.41 10.49 -4.13
N PRO A 146 6.63 9.90 -5.33
CA PRO A 146 7.04 10.67 -6.51
C PRO A 146 5.94 11.61 -7.01
N LEU A 147 4.68 11.30 -6.72
CA LEU A 147 3.52 12.09 -7.10
C LEU A 147 2.44 12.04 -6.01
N GLY A 148 1.64 13.08 -5.92
CA GLY A 148 0.42 13.09 -5.12
C GLY A 148 -0.57 12.03 -5.62
N LEU A 149 -1.30 11.38 -4.73
CA LEU A 149 -2.15 10.24 -5.08
C LEU A 149 -3.30 10.64 -6.00
N LEU A 150 -3.93 11.79 -5.78
CA LEU A 150 -5.04 12.24 -6.64
C LEU A 150 -4.53 12.67 -8.01
N LYS A 151 -3.38 13.33 -8.09
CA LYS A 151 -2.68 13.56 -9.38
C LYS A 151 -2.35 12.26 -10.09
N TRP A 152 -1.91 11.25 -9.35
CA TRP A 152 -1.56 9.96 -9.91
C TRP A 152 -2.78 9.24 -10.49
N ALA A 153 -3.92 9.33 -9.81
CA ALA A 153 -5.19 8.80 -10.28
C ALA A 153 -5.62 9.41 -11.63
N ASP A 154 -5.45 10.72 -11.81
CA ASP A 154 -5.75 11.40 -13.08
C ASP A 154 -4.82 10.94 -14.23
N ILE A 155 -3.56 10.64 -13.94
CA ILE A 155 -2.62 10.12 -14.94
C ILE A 155 -2.93 8.66 -15.30
N ILE A 156 -3.27 7.83 -14.32
CA ILE A 156 -3.58 6.41 -14.54
C ILE A 156 -4.95 6.23 -15.22
N GLY A 157 -5.88 7.12 -14.93
CA GLY A 157 -7.29 7.04 -15.33
C GLY A 157 -8.17 6.56 -14.18
N ASN A 158 -9.12 7.40 -13.77
CA ASN A 158 -10.00 7.15 -12.61
C ASN A 158 -10.91 5.93 -12.83
N GLU A 159 -11.32 5.67 -14.07
CA GLU A 159 -12.08 4.49 -14.49
C GLU A 159 -11.31 3.21 -14.20
N LYS A 160 -10.00 3.20 -14.51
CA LYS A 160 -9.13 2.04 -14.31
C LYS A 160 -8.91 1.75 -12.83
N ILE A 161 -8.73 2.79 -12.01
CA ILE A 161 -8.63 2.67 -10.56
C ILE A 161 -9.94 2.11 -9.99
N LEU A 162 -11.07 2.68 -10.39
CA LEU A 162 -12.39 2.22 -9.93
C LEU A 162 -12.65 0.76 -10.33
N ALA A 163 -12.35 0.37 -11.56
CA ALA A 163 -12.49 -0.99 -12.05
C ALA A 163 -11.59 -1.97 -11.27
N THR A 164 -10.35 -1.57 -10.95
CA THR A 164 -9.43 -2.38 -10.15
C THR A 164 -10.00 -2.65 -8.76
N LEU A 165 -10.51 -1.61 -8.08
CA LEU A 165 -11.12 -1.74 -6.76
C LEU A 165 -12.41 -2.59 -6.80
N GLN A 166 -13.24 -2.42 -7.83
CA GLN A 166 -14.45 -3.22 -8.03
C GLN A 166 -14.12 -4.70 -8.24
N ASN A 167 -13.17 -5.00 -9.13
CA ASN A 167 -12.74 -6.38 -9.37
C ASN A 167 -12.19 -7.05 -8.09
N LEU A 168 -11.41 -6.32 -7.28
CA LEU A 168 -10.93 -6.82 -5.99
C LEU A 168 -12.07 -6.99 -4.98
N HIS A 169 -13.02 -6.06 -4.93
CA HIS A 169 -14.20 -6.14 -4.06
C HIS A 169 -15.07 -7.34 -4.44
N ASP A 170 -15.31 -7.57 -5.73
CA ASP A 170 -16.10 -8.70 -6.23
C ASP A 170 -15.38 -10.04 -5.98
N LEU A 171 -14.06 -10.10 -6.23
CA LEU A 171 -13.26 -11.31 -6.04
C LEU A 171 -13.19 -11.73 -4.56
N TYR A 172 -12.92 -10.79 -3.66
CA TYR A 172 -12.71 -11.09 -2.24
C TYR A 172 -13.98 -10.96 -1.40
N SER A 173 -15.02 -10.29 -1.91
CA SER A 173 -16.21 -9.91 -1.14
C SER A 173 -15.85 -9.22 0.19
N ASP A 174 -14.79 -8.41 0.16
CA ASP A 174 -14.17 -7.80 1.34
C ASP A 174 -14.24 -6.27 1.23
N ASP A 175 -14.95 -5.64 2.16
CA ASP A 175 -15.16 -4.19 2.22
C ASP A 175 -13.88 -3.36 2.35
N ARG A 176 -12.75 -4.00 2.64
CA ARG A 176 -11.43 -3.40 2.45
C ARG A 176 -11.26 -2.77 1.06
N TYR A 177 -11.79 -3.42 0.03
CA TYR A 177 -11.68 -2.96 -1.36
C TYR A 177 -12.83 -2.06 -1.81
N ARG A 178 -13.79 -1.76 -0.92
CA ARG A 178 -14.95 -0.92 -1.25
C ARG A 178 -14.48 0.43 -1.81
N PRO A 179 -14.80 0.75 -3.08
CA PRO A 179 -14.39 2.02 -3.66
C PRO A 179 -15.10 3.19 -2.98
N SER A 180 -14.37 4.30 -2.77
CA SER A 180 -14.90 5.53 -2.20
C SER A 180 -16.07 6.05 -3.03
N VAL A 181 -17.08 6.57 -2.34
CA VAL A 181 -18.26 7.17 -2.99
C VAL A 181 -17.84 8.37 -3.85
N LEU A 182 -16.82 9.12 -3.41
CA LEU A 182 -16.32 10.28 -4.15
C LEU A 182 -15.67 9.87 -5.47
N LEU A 183 -14.82 8.83 -5.47
CA LEU A 183 -14.24 8.26 -6.69
C LEU A 183 -15.33 7.78 -7.66
N LYS A 184 -16.36 7.07 -7.16
CA LYS A 184 -17.49 6.63 -7.98
C LYS A 184 -18.23 7.80 -8.65
N LYS A 185 -18.50 8.88 -7.91
CA LYS A 185 -19.15 10.08 -8.44
C LYS A 185 -18.29 10.78 -9.49
N LEU A 186 -16.99 10.92 -9.20
CA LEU A 186 -16.03 11.56 -10.10
C LEU A 186 -15.98 10.85 -11.47
N VAL A 187 -15.88 9.51 -11.47
CA VAL A 187 -15.92 8.69 -12.69
C VAL A 187 -17.27 8.78 -13.40
N LYS A 188 -18.38 8.70 -12.65
CA LYS A 188 -19.74 8.80 -13.23
C LYS A 188 -19.94 10.13 -13.97
N ASP A 189 -19.41 11.21 -13.41
CA ASP A 189 -19.54 12.56 -13.96
C ASP A 189 -18.51 12.86 -15.07
N GLY A 190 -17.61 11.93 -15.39
CA GLY A 190 -16.54 12.12 -16.38
C GLY A 190 -15.53 13.18 -15.97
N LYS A 191 -15.29 13.36 -14.67
CA LYS A 191 -14.41 14.39 -14.11
C LYS A 191 -13.07 13.79 -13.66
N THR A 192 -12.10 14.68 -13.46
CA THR A 192 -10.81 14.34 -12.85
C THR A 192 -10.65 15.07 -11.52
N TRP A 193 -9.63 14.72 -10.73
CA TRP A 193 -9.40 15.37 -9.44
C TRP A 193 -8.91 16.81 -9.60
N TRP A 194 -8.16 17.09 -10.66
CA TRP A 194 -7.45 18.37 -10.85
C TRP A 194 -7.86 19.18 -12.08
N THR A 195 -8.88 18.77 -12.83
CA THR A 195 -9.56 19.59 -13.86
C THR A 195 -10.88 20.13 -13.35
#